data_AF-A0A543FW57-F1
#
_entry.id   AF-A0A543FW57-F1
#
_cell.length_a   1.000
_cell.length_b   1.000
_cell.length_c   1.000
_cell.angle_alpha   90.00
_cell.angle_beta   90.00
_cell.angle_gamma   90.00
#
_symmetry.space_group_name_H-M   'P 1'
#
loop_
_entity.id
_entity.type
_entity.pdbx_description
1 polymer ?
#
loop_
_entity_poly.entity_id
_entity_poly.type
_entity_poly.pdbx_seq_one_letter_code
_entity_poly.pdbx_strand_id
1 'polypeptide(L)'
;MGGEPERDRLLRLIADYVLEHGIAGMTLRGLGAAIGTNNRMLLYYFGSKEQLIGQALAEAAQRFPAFTAGMAALDDPAVPLVDRLLAAWRGVAERENLPFLQLFFEVFGQAVHNPGRFDDFLARVGHDWTNQVAKALHAEGIPAAEAAALAREIVAVWRGLQFDLLSTGDADAVAASYAGTAAAFAERCRAAAQR
;
A
#
# COMPACT_ATOMS: atom_id res chain seq x y z
N MET A 1 -18.11 8.94 28.43
CA MET A 1 -18.04 8.67 26.99
C MET A 1 -17.22 9.79 26.37
N GLY A 2 -15.92 9.60 26.18
CA GLY A 2 -15.11 10.55 25.45
C GLY A 2 -15.49 10.42 23.97
N GLY A 3 -16.07 11.46 23.39
CA GLY A 3 -16.30 11.50 21.95
C GLY A 3 -14.98 11.32 21.22
N GLU A 4 -15.05 10.73 20.04
CA GLU A 4 -13.90 10.62 19.17
C GLU A 4 -13.26 12.00 18.92
N PRO A 5 -11.92 12.13 18.92
CA PRO A 5 -11.25 13.37 18.54
C PRO A 5 -11.70 13.83 17.14
N GLU A 6 -12.11 15.09 17.01
CA GLU A 6 -12.60 15.65 15.73
C GLU A 6 -11.61 15.46 14.58
N ARG A 7 -10.30 15.49 14.88
CA ARG A 7 -9.25 15.22 13.90
C ARG A 7 -9.40 13.82 13.27
N ASP A 8 -9.66 12.80 14.07
CA ASP A 8 -9.74 11.41 13.61
C ASP A 8 -11.05 11.18 12.84
N ARG A 9 -12.13 11.83 13.28
CA ARG A 9 -13.42 11.84 12.56
C ARG A 9 -13.25 12.43 11.16
N LEU A 10 -12.59 13.58 11.07
CA LEU A 10 -12.30 14.23 9.80
C LEU A 10 -11.38 13.37 8.94
N LEU A 11 -10.33 12.76 9.51
CA LEU A 11 -9.43 11.90 8.75
C LEU A 11 -10.16 10.72 8.10
N ARG A 12 -11.09 10.08 8.82
CA ARG A 12 -11.92 9.02 8.23
C ARG A 12 -12.81 9.56 7.11
N LEU A 13 -13.53 10.65 7.33
CA LEU A 13 -14.37 11.23 6.28
C LEU A 13 -13.58 11.64 5.03
N ILE A 14 -12.37 12.19 5.21
CA ILE A 14 -11.49 12.53 4.11
C ILE A 14 -11.07 11.29 3.35
N ALA A 15 -10.68 10.23 4.08
CA ALA A 15 -10.21 9.01 3.46
C ALA A 15 -11.34 8.24 2.74
N ASP A 16 -12.58 8.30 3.23
CA ASP A 16 -13.77 7.83 2.48
C ASP A 16 -13.96 8.66 1.20
N TYR A 17 -13.89 9.99 1.33
CA TYR A 17 -14.08 10.90 0.20
C TYR A 17 -13.06 10.64 -0.92
N VAL A 18 -11.76 10.51 -0.61
CA VAL A 18 -10.72 10.31 -1.64
C VAL A 18 -10.76 8.90 -2.25
N LEU A 19 -11.26 7.89 -1.54
CA LEU A 19 -11.47 6.55 -2.12
C LEU A 19 -12.61 6.55 -3.14
N GLU A 20 -13.66 7.33 -2.88
CA GLU A 20 -14.81 7.42 -3.78
C GLU A 20 -14.58 8.36 -4.96
N HIS A 21 -13.91 9.50 -4.74
CA HIS A 21 -13.81 10.58 -5.72
C HIS A 21 -12.42 10.75 -6.35
N GLY A 22 -11.40 10.07 -5.81
CA GLY A 22 -10.01 10.35 -6.14
C GLY A 22 -9.53 11.71 -5.62
N ILE A 23 -8.35 12.14 -6.07
CA ILE A 23 -7.75 13.43 -5.71
C ILE A 23 -7.62 14.41 -6.88
N ALA A 24 -7.90 13.96 -8.11
CA ALA A 24 -7.89 14.76 -9.33
C ALA A 24 -8.95 15.86 -9.23
N GLY A 25 -8.52 17.12 -9.37
CA GLY A 25 -9.42 18.27 -9.23
C GLY A 25 -9.92 18.52 -7.81
N MET A 26 -9.53 17.72 -6.81
CA MET A 26 -9.92 17.93 -5.42
C MET A 26 -9.42 19.30 -4.93
N THR A 27 -10.30 20.07 -4.29
CA THR A 27 -9.94 21.31 -3.59
C THR A 27 -10.28 21.21 -2.12
N LEU A 28 -9.50 21.85 -1.24
CA LEU A 28 -9.80 21.84 0.21
C LEU A 28 -11.15 22.47 0.54
N ARG A 29 -11.59 23.45 -0.26
CA ARG A 29 -12.91 24.06 -0.13
C ARG A 29 -14.02 23.06 -0.47
N GLY A 30 -13.89 22.35 -1.58
CA GLY A 30 -14.86 21.33 -2.01
C GLY A 30 -14.92 20.17 -1.03
N LEU A 31 -13.77 19.63 -0.65
CA LEU A 31 -13.65 18.59 0.38
C LEU A 31 -14.29 19.02 1.69
N GLY A 32 -13.96 20.23 2.18
CA GLY A 32 -14.53 20.78 3.41
C GLY A 32 -16.06 20.82 3.36
N ALA A 33 -16.64 21.33 2.27
CA ALA A 33 -18.09 21.36 2.09
C ALA A 33 -18.71 19.95 2.07
N ALA A 34 -18.05 18.98 1.42
CA ALA A 34 -18.54 17.60 1.32
C ALA A 34 -18.58 16.87 2.67
N ILE A 35 -17.60 17.11 3.56
CA ILE A 35 -17.49 16.42 4.84
C ILE A 35 -17.97 17.24 6.04
N GLY A 36 -18.59 18.40 5.79
CA GLY A 36 -19.18 19.25 6.84
C GLY A 36 -18.16 20.03 7.67
N THR A 37 -17.07 20.49 7.05
CA THR A 37 -16.04 21.35 7.68
C THR A 37 -15.63 22.52 6.76
N ASN A 38 -14.52 23.20 7.06
CA ASN A 38 -14.00 24.27 6.22
C ASN A 38 -12.48 24.16 6.01
N ASN A 39 -11.98 24.88 5.01
CA ASN A 39 -10.55 24.86 4.63
C ASN A 39 -9.61 25.19 5.81
N ARG A 40 -9.99 26.16 6.66
CA ARG A 40 -9.17 26.56 7.82
C ARG A 40 -9.01 25.41 8.81
N MET A 41 -10.09 24.66 9.09
CA MET A 41 -10.04 23.50 9.98
C MET A 41 -9.24 22.34 9.40
N LEU A 42 -9.34 22.09 8.10
CA LEU A 42 -8.53 21.07 7.43
C LEU A 42 -7.03 21.39 7.53
N LEU A 43 -6.64 22.63 7.22
CA LEU A 43 -5.24 23.05 7.32
C LEU A 43 -4.76 23.07 8.78
N TYR A 44 -5.63 23.44 9.73
CA TYR A 44 -5.30 23.39 11.16
C TYR A 44 -4.93 21.98 11.63
N TYR A 45 -5.68 20.95 11.21
CA TYR A 45 -5.43 19.57 11.65
C TYR A 45 -4.37 18.83 10.84
N PHE A 46 -4.26 19.12 9.54
CA PHE A 46 -3.49 18.30 8.61
C PHE A 46 -2.32 19.04 7.95
N GLY A 47 -2.15 20.34 8.23
CA GLY A 47 -1.07 21.15 7.71
C GLY A 47 -1.35 21.60 6.28
N SER A 48 -0.92 20.82 5.28
CA SER A 48 -1.11 21.12 3.86
C SER A 48 -2.09 20.17 3.17
N LYS A 49 -2.52 20.51 1.95
CA LYS A 49 -3.32 19.60 1.10
C LYS A 49 -2.59 18.27 0.87
N GLU A 50 -1.28 18.32 0.65
CA GLU A 50 -0.47 17.15 0.33
C GLU A 50 -0.26 16.27 1.57
N GLN A 51 -0.01 16.87 2.73
CA GLN A 51 0.05 16.15 4.01
C GLN A 51 -1.30 15.53 4.37
N LEU A 52 -2.41 16.22 4.10
CA LEU A 52 -3.76 15.69 4.25
C LEU A 52 -3.98 14.46 3.34
N ILE A 53 -3.60 14.54 2.07
CA ILE A 53 -3.71 13.41 1.12
C ILE A 53 -2.88 12.22 1.59
N GLY A 54 -1.62 12.44 1.99
CA GLY A 54 -0.75 11.37 2.47
C GLY A 54 -1.29 10.68 3.73
N GLN A 55 -1.86 11.45 4.67
CA GLN A 55 -2.53 10.91 5.86
C GLN A 55 -3.82 10.16 5.49
N ALA A 56 -4.63 10.71 4.60
CA ALA A 56 -5.87 10.08 4.14
C ALA A 56 -5.60 8.76 3.41
N LEU A 57 -4.53 8.67 2.62
CA LEU A 57 -4.13 7.43 1.96
C LEU A 57 -3.67 6.36 2.97
N ALA A 58 -2.93 6.76 4.01
CA ALA A 58 -2.54 5.83 5.07
C ALA A 58 -3.76 5.31 5.85
N GLU A 59 -4.74 6.17 6.13
CA GLU A 59 -6.03 5.79 6.72
C GLU A 59 -6.85 4.91 5.76
N ALA A 60 -6.82 5.20 4.46
CA ALA A 60 -7.50 4.42 3.42
C ALA A 60 -7.00 2.97 3.40
N ALA A 61 -5.69 2.76 3.52
CA ALA A 61 -5.11 1.42 3.55
C ALA A 61 -5.68 0.53 4.67
N GLN A 62 -6.10 1.12 5.80
CA GLN A 62 -6.67 0.37 6.93
C GLN A 62 -8.10 -0.13 6.69
N ARG A 63 -8.77 0.33 5.62
CA ARG A 63 -10.15 -0.07 5.29
C ARG A 63 -10.26 -1.41 4.57
N PHE A 64 -9.14 -2.03 4.24
CA PHE A 64 -9.11 -3.23 3.42
C PHE A 64 -8.53 -4.40 4.24
N PRO A 65 -9.39 -5.14 4.98
CA PRO A 65 -8.93 -6.21 5.87
C PRO A 65 -8.14 -7.30 5.14
N ALA A 66 -8.52 -7.62 3.90
CA ALA A 66 -7.81 -8.59 3.08
C ALA A 66 -6.37 -8.14 2.78
N PHE A 67 -6.17 -6.86 2.49
CA PHE A 67 -4.85 -6.27 2.31
C PHE A 67 -4.02 -6.37 3.60
N THR A 68 -4.57 -5.94 4.74
CA THR A 68 -3.87 -6.01 6.04
C THR A 68 -3.54 -7.45 6.43
N ALA A 69 -4.48 -8.39 6.25
CA ALA A 69 -4.28 -9.81 6.55
C ALA A 69 -3.23 -10.44 5.62
N GLY A 70 -3.24 -10.11 4.33
CA GLY A 70 -2.25 -10.58 3.37
C GLY A 70 -0.84 -10.11 3.73
N MET A 71 -0.68 -8.84 4.10
CA MET A 71 0.63 -8.33 4.54
C MET A 71 1.07 -8.97 5.87
N ALA A 72 0.16 -9.19 6.82
CA ALA A 72 0.46 -9.87 8.07
C ALA A 72 0.88 -11.34 7.86
N ALA A 73 0.36 -12.01 6.82
CA ALA A 73 0.75 -13.38 6.50
C ALA A 73 2.23 -13.54 6.09
N LEU A 74 2.90 -12.46 5.67
CA LEU A 74 4.34 -12.48 5.38
C LEU A 74 5.19 -12.77 6.61
N ASP A 75 4.69 -12.39 7.79
CA ASP A 75 5.43 -12.45 9.04
C ASP A 75 5.24 -13.77 9.80
N ASP A 76 4.49 -14.74 9.25
CA ASP A 76 4.25 -16.04 9.88
C ASP A 76 5.34 -17.06 9.51
N PRO A 77 6.31 -17.38 10.40
CA PRO A 77 7.37 -18.33 10.09
C PRO A 77 6.88 -19.79 10.02
N ALA A 78 5.67 -20.10 10.49
CA ALA A 78 5.12 -21.45 10.44
C ALA A 78 4.57 -21.83 9.06
N VAL A 79 4.34 -20.84 8.20
CA VAL A 79 3.80 -21.02 6.85
C VAL A 79 4.93 -20.96 5.82
N PRO A 80 4.96 -21.87 4.82
CA PRO A 80 5.97 -21.81 3.75
C PRO A 80 6.00 -20.46 3.04
N LEU A 81 7.19 -19.94 2.73
CA LEU A 81 7.37 -18.62 2.10
C LEU A 81 6.50 -18.41 0.87
N VAL A 82 6.38 -19.42 0.01
CA VAL A 82 5.53 -19.34 -1.20
C VAL A 82 4.06 -19.07 -0.86
N ASP A 83 3.52 -19.72 0.17
CA ASP A 83 2.12 -19.56 0.58
C ASP A 83 1.87 -18.20 1.21
N ARG A 84 2.84 -17.67 1.94
CA ARG A 84 2.81 -16.30 2.49
C ARG A 84 2.81 -15.24 1.40
N LEU A 85 3.67 -15.41 0.40
CA LEU A 85 3.73 -14.53 -0.77
C LEU A 85 2.41 -14.55 -1.55
N LEU A 86 1.83 -15.72 -1.77
CA LEU A 86 0.52 -15.88 -2.39
C LEU A 86 -0.62 -15.27 -1.56
N ALA A 87 -0.58 -15.40 -0.23
CA ALA A 87 -1.55 -14.76 0.66
C ALA A 87 -1.44 -13.23 0.61
N ALA A 88 -0.22 -12.69 0.61
CA ALA A 88 0.01 -11.25 0.46
C ALA A 88 -0.57 -10.72 -0.86
N TRP A 89 -0.29 -11.40 -1.97
CA TRP A 89 -0.82 -11.00 -3.27
C TRP A 89 -2.35 -11.08 -3.33
N ARG A 90 -2.97 -12.13 -2.80
CA ARG A 90 -4.44 -12.23 -2.74
C ARG A 90 -5.06 -11.06 -2.01
N GLY A 91 -4.48 -10.65 -0.87
CA GLY A 91 -4.92 -9.46 -0.15
C GLY A 91 -4.78 -8.17 -0.96
N VAL A 92 -3.69 -8.03 -1.71
CA VAL A 92 -3.45 -6.88 -2.59
C VAL A 92 -4.43 -6.83 -3.76
N ALA A 93 -4.69 -7.98 -4.38
CA ALA A 93 -5.49 -8.10 -5.61
C ALA A 93 -7.00 -8.22 -5.36
N GLU A 94 -7.42 -8.30 -4.10
CA GLU A 94 -8.84 -8.41 -3.73
C GLU A 94 -9.67 -7.30 -4.37
N ARG A 95 -10.85 -7.63 -4.88
CA ARG A 95 -11.67 -6.69 -5.67
C ARG A 95 -12.04 -5.46 -4.85
N GLU A 96 -12.29 -5.66 -3.56
CA GLU A 96 -12.61 -4.58 -2.62
C GLU A 96 -11.45 -3.58 -2.49
N ASN A 97 -10.19 -4.00 -2.72
CA ASN A 97 -9.00 -3.15 -2.60
C ASN A 97 -8.70 -2.31 -3.86
N LEU A 98 -9.40 -2.54 -4.98
CA LEU A 98 -9.14 -1.82 -6.24
C LEU A 98 -9.24 -0.28 -6.11
N PRO A 99 -10.22 0.30 -5.40
CA PRO A 99 -10.28 1.76 -5.20
C PRO A 99 -9.04 2.31 -4.51
N PHE A 100 -8.46 1.55 -3.57
CA PHE A 100 -7.21 1.94 -2.93
C PHE A 100 -6.02 1.87 -3.88
N LEU A 101 -5.93 0.85 -4.74
CA LEU A 101 -4.88 0.77 -5.75
C LEU A 101 -4.95 1.95 -6.73
N GLN A 102 -6.15 2.32 -7.17
CA GLN A 102 -6.37 3.47 -8.05
C GLN A 102 -5.91 4.77 -7.38
N LEU A 103 -6.38 5.03 -6.16
CA LEU A 103 -5.97 6.20 -5.37
C LEU A 103 -4.46 6.21 -5.12
N PHE A 104 -3.87 5.06 -4.81
CA PHE A 104 -2.44 4.92 -4.60
C PHE A 104 -1.65 5.41 -5.83
N PHE A 105 -1.98 4.93 -7.04
CA PHE A 105 -1.27 5.31 -8.25
C PHE A 105 -1.51 6.77 -8.63
N GLU A 106 -2.70 7.29 -8.36
CA GLU A 106 -3.01 8.70 -8.54
C GLU A 106 -2.13 9.60 -7.64
N VAL A 107 -2.03 9.28 -6.35
CA VAL A 107 -1.16 9.98 -5.39
C VAL A 107 0.30 9.82 -5.78
N PHE A 108 0.73 8.64 -6.22
CA PHE A 108 2.09 8.40 -6.68
C PHE A 108 2.45 9.27 -7.90
N GLY A 109 1.57 9.34 -8.90
CA GLY A 109 1.75 10.19 -10.07
C GLY A 109 1.88 11.67 -9.71
N GLN A 110 1.09 12.16 -8.75
CA GLN A 110 1.20 13.52 -8.22
C GLN A 110 2.51 13.72 -7.45
N ALA A 111 2.88 12.78 -6.60
CA ALA A 111 4.05 12.87 -5.74
C ALA A 111 5.36 13.00 -6.53
N VAL A 112 5.53 12.19 -7.59
CA VAL A 112 6.76 12.23 -8.42
C VAL A 112 6.93 13.52 -9.23
N HIS A 113 5.83 14.25 -9.48
CA HIS A 113 5.86 15.55 -10.17
C HIS A 113 5.96 16.76 -9.22
N ASN A 114 5.89 16.54 -7.90
CA ASN A 114 5.85 17.61 -6.89
C ASN A 114 6.91 17.36 -5.80
N PRO A 115 8.21 17.52 -6.12
CA PRO A 115 9.29 17.28 -5.15
C PRO A 115 9.15 18.19 -3.91
N GLY A 116 9.43 17.64 -2.73
CA GLY A 116 9.35 18.37 -1.46
C GLY A 116 7.97 18.39 -0.81
N ARG A 117 6.91 17.92 -1.49
CA ARG A 117 5.52 17.98 -0.97
C ARG A 117 4.96 16.64 -0.52
N PHE A 118 5.46 15.55 -1.09
CA PHE A 118 5.02 14.18 -0.81
C PHE A 118 6.18 13.29 -0.36
N ASP A 119 7.29 13.87 0.10
CA ASP A 119 8.53 13.13 0.41
C ASP A 119 8.29 12.04 1.46
N ASP A 120 7.50 12.32 2.50
CA ASP A 120 7.13 11.33 3.53
C ASP A 120 6.31 10.17 2.95
N PHE A 121 5.50 10.44 1.93
CA PHE A 121 4.73 9.41 1.25
C PHE A 121 5.65 8.57 0.36
N LEU A 122 6.48 9.20 -0.48
CA LEU A 122 7.42 8.51 -1.37
C LEU A 122 8.41 7.65 -0.58
N ALA A 123 8.91 8.15 0.55
CA ALA A 123 9.78 7.41 1.46
C ALA A 123 9.07 6.15 1.99
N ARG A 124 7.86 6.29 2.56
CA ARG A 124 7.08 5.15 3.07
C ARG A 124 6.80 4.11 2.00
N VAL A 125 6.31 4.54 0.84
CA VAL A 125 5.98 3.66 -0.29
C VAL A 125 7.18 2.87 -0.80
N GLY A 126 8.35 3.50 -0.84
CA GLY A 126 9.59 2.85 -1.27
C GLY A 126 10.14 1.86 -0.24
N HIS A 127 9.83 2.04 1.03
CA HIS A 127 10.49 1.34 2.14
C HIS A 127 9.61 0.35 2.90
N ASP A 128 8.32 0.61 3.11
CA ASP A 128 7.53 -0.16 4.08
C ASP A 128 7.40 -1.64 3.68
N TRP A 129 6.96 -1.90 2.44
CA TRP A 129 6.79 -3.27 1.95
C TRP A 129 8.14 -3.95 1.71
N THR A 130 9.12 -3.21 1.18
CA THR A 130 10.46 -3.77 0.95
C THR A 130 11.14 -4.14 2.26
N ASN A 131 10.99 -3.33 3.31
CA ASN A 131 11.50 -3.63 4.64
C ASN A 131 10.76 -4.81 5.28
N GLN A 132 9.43 -4.88 5.16
CA GLN A 132 8.65 -6.00 5.71
C GLN A 132 9.06 -7.32 5.05
N VAL A 133 9.11 -7.37 3.72
CA VAL A 133 9.55 -8.56 3.00
C VAL A 133 11.01 -8.89 3.32
N ALA A 134 11.91 -7.90 3.39
CA ALA A 134 13.31 -8.15 3.74
C ALA A 134 13.45 -8.75 5.15
N LYS A 135 12.64 -8.32 6.11
CA LYS A 135 12.58 -8.91 7.46
C LYS A 135 12.11 -10.37 7.41
N ALA A 136 11.02 -10.65 6.69
CA ALA A 136 10.52 -12.01 6.53
C ALA A 136 11.58 -12.93 5.87
N LEU A 137 12.25 -12.45 4.81
CA LEU A 137 13.32 -13.20 4.13
C LEU A 137 14.55 -13.40 5.02
N HIS A 138 14.91 -12.40 5.83
CA HIS A 138 16.01 -12.54 6.78
C HIS A 138 15.70 -13.58 7.87
N ALA A 139 14.44 -13.65 8.32
CA ALA A 139 13.99 -14.67 9.26
C ALA A 139 14.07 -16.11 8.70
N GLU A 140 14.09 -16.26 7.37
CA GLU A 140 14.36 -17.54 6.68
C GLU A 140 15.86 -17.91 6.64
N GLY A 141 16.74 -17.11 7.25
CA GLY A 141 18.19 -17.35 7.27
C GLY A 141 18.95 -16.70 6.11
N ILE A 142 18.30 -15.88 5.29
CA ILE A 142 18.97 -15.20 4.18
C ILE A 142 19.82 -14.03 4.72
N PRO A 143 21.08 -13.85 4.26
CA PRO A 143 21.91 -12.70 4.63
C PRO A 143 21.22 -11.37 4.34
N ALA A 144 21.33 -10.40 5.25
CA ALA A 144 20.54 -9.16 5.20
C ALA A 144 20.65 -8.38 3.88
N ALA A 145 21.84 -8.33 3.28
CA ALA A 145 22.05 -7.65 1.98
C ALA A 145 21.32 -8.36 0.82
N GLU A 146 21.33 -9.70 0.82
CA GLU A 146 20.64 -10.50 -0.20
C GLU A 146 19.13 -10.47 0.01
N ALA A 147 18.66 -10.54 1.27
CA ALA A 147 17.26 -10.38 1.64
C ALA A 147 16.70 -9.02 1.18
N ALA A 148 17.45 -7.94 1.35
CA ALA A 148 17.05 -6.61 0.89
C ALA A 148 16.94 -6.52 -0.65
N ALA A 149 17.86 -7.16 -1.38
CA ALA A 149 17.82 -7.22 -2.83
C ALA A 149 16.61 -8.02 -3.35
N LEU A 150 16.38 -9.21 -2.79
CA LEU A 150 15.23 -10.07 -3.10
C LEU A 150 13.90 -9.41 -2.75
N ALA A 151 13.83 -8.70 -1.62
CA ALA A 151 12.65 -7.95 -1.23
C ALA A 151 12.31 -6.82 -2.22
N ARG A 152 13.32 -6.09 -2.70
CA ARG A 152 13.15 -5.08 -3.75
C ARG A 152 12.60 -5.71 -5.04
N GLU A 153 13.11 -6.87 -5.41
CA GLU A 153 12.68 -7.60 -6.61
C GLU A 153 11.19 -7.97 -6.53
N ILE A 154 10.76 -8.67 -5.47
CA ILE A 154 9.38 -9.15 -5.39
C ILE A 154 8.37 -8.00 -5.22
N VAL A 155 8.73 -6.93 -4.52
CA VAL A 155 7.88 -5.74 -4.43
C VAL A 155 7.76 -5.04 -5.78
N ALA A 156 8.84 -4.98 -6.58
CA ALA A 156 8.77 -4.44 -7.94
C ALA A 156 7.85 -5.27 -8.84
N VAL A 157 7.88 -6.60 -8.71
CA VAL A 157 6.92 -7.50 -9.38
C VAL A 157 5.49 -7.16 -8.95
N TRP A 158 5.21 -7.03 -7.64
CA TRP A 158 3.88 -6.65 -7.17
C TRP A 158 3.40 -5.31 -7.74
N ARG A 159 4.28 -4.30 -7.84
CA ARG A 159 3.91 -3.01 -8.46
C ARG A 159 3.52 -3.17 -9.93
N GLY A 160 4.27 -3.98 -10.68
CA GLY A 160 3.95 -4.30 -12.07
C GLY A 160 2.62 -5.03 -12.22
N LEU A 161 2.34 -6.01 -11.35
CA LEU A 161 1.09 -6.77 -11.37
C LEU A 161 -0.11 -5.93 -10.91
N GLN A 162 0.06 -4.99 -9.98
CA GLN A 162 -0.99 -4.02 -9.64
C GLN A 162 -1.35 -3.14 -10.84
N PHE A 163 -0.34 -2.69 -11.59
CA PHE A 163 -0.55 -1.92 -12.81
C PHE A 163 -1.25 -2.75 -13.90
N ASP A 164 -0.84 -4.01 -14.10
CA ASP A 164 -1.48 -4.94 -15.03
C ASP A 164 -2.95 -5.17 -14.64
N LEU A 165 -3.21 -5.50 -13.37
CA LEU A 165 -4.56 -5.71 -12.84
C LEU A 165 -5.49 -4.51 -13.10
N LEU A 166 -5.00 -3.28 -12.88
CA LEU A 166 -5.78 -2.07 -13.15
C LEU A 166 -5.98 -1.80 -14.64
N SER A 167 -5.06 -2.26 -15.49
CA SER A 167 -5.10 -2.04 -16.93
C SER A 167 -6.01 -3.05 -17.65
N THR A 168 -5.99 -4.31 -17.22
CA THR A 168 -6.70 -5.42 -17.88
C THR A 168 -7.98 -5.82 -17.16
N GLY A 169 -8.04 -5.65 -15.84
CA GLY A 169 -9.12 -6.18 -14.99
C GLY A 169 -9.11 -7.70 -14.85
N ASP A 170 -8.11 -8.40 -15.40
CA ASP A 170 -8.04 -9.87 -15.41
C ASP A 170 -7.31 -10.39 -14.16
N ALA A 171 -8.03 -10.44 -13.04
CA ALA A 171 -7.47 -10.90 -11.76
C ALA A 171 -6.95 -12.34 -11.83
N ASP A 172 -7.58 -13.21 -12.61
CA ASP A 172 -7.22 -14.62 -12.74
C ASP A 172 -5.90 -14.79 -13.50
N ALA A 173 -5.73 -14.08 -14.62
CA ALA A 173 -4.47 -14.11 -15.38
C ALA A 173 -3.30 -13.55 -14.57
N VAL A 174 -3.52 -12.44 -13.86
CA VAL A 174 -2.49 -11.84 -13.01
C VAL A 174 -2.12 -12.76 -11.84
N ALA A 175 -3.11 -13.41 -11.20
CA ALA A 175 -2.86 -14.38 -10.14
C ALA A 175 -2.10 -15.61 -10.63
N ALA A 176 -2.43 -16.14 -11.82
CA ALA A 176 -1.72 -17.26 -12.42
C ALA A 176 -0.25 -16.92 -12.73
N SER A 177 0.00 -15.73 -13.29
CA SER A 177 1.35 -15.21 -13.53
C SER A 177 2.16 -15.08 -12.24
N TYR A 178 1.53 -14.53 -11.19
CA TYR A 178 2.19 -14.37 -9.91
C TYR A 178 2.51 -15.71 -9.23
N ALA A 179 1.64 -16.72 -9.35
CA ALA A 179 1.87 -18.01 -8.73
C ALA A 179 3.15 -18.70 -9.21
N GLY A 180 3.42 -18.67 -10.51
CA GLY A 180 4.68 -19.17 -11.07
C GLY A 180 5.90 -18.37 -10.59
N THR A 181 5.75 -17.04 -10.52
CA THR A 181 6.81 -16.15 -10.05
C THR A 181 7.13 -16.37 -8.57
N ALA A 182 6.11 -16.49 -7.72
CA ALA A 182 6.25 -16.72 -6.28
C ALA A 182 6.93 -18.07 -5.98
N ALA A 183 6.57 -19.13 -6.71
CA ALA A 183 7.22 -20.44 -6.56
C ALA A 183 8.71 -20.38 -6.93
N ALA A 184 9.06 -19.83 -8.10
CA ALA A 184 10.44 -19.69 -8.52
C ALA A 184 11.27 -18.79 -7.58
N PHE A 185 10.65 -17.73 -7.09
CA PHE A 185 11.27 -16.82 -6.11
C PHE A 185 11.54 -17.52 -4.77
N ALA A 186 10.58 -18.31 -4.27
CA ALA A 186 10.75 -19.05 -3.02
C ALA A 186 11.89 -20.08 -3.11
N GLU A 187 12.07 -20.76 -4.25
CA GLU A 187 13.23 -21.65 -4.45
C GLU A 187 14.56 -20.92 -4.40
N ARG A 188 14.64 -19.74 -5.03
CA ARG A 188 15.85 -18.90 -4.97
C ARG A 188 16.15 -18.47 -3.53
N CYS A 189 15.14 -18.12 -2.76
CA CYS A 189 15.26 -17.78 -1.35
C CYS A 189 15.80 -18.96 -0.53
N ARG A 190 15.26 -20.16 -0.75
CA ARG A 190 15.76 -21.39 -0.09
C ARG A 190 17.22 -21.68 -0.42
N ALA A 191 17.60 -21.55 -1.69
CA ALA A 191 18.98 -21.75 -2.12
C ALA A 191 19.94 -20.71 -1.52
N ALA A 192 19.48 -19.47 -1.32
CA ALA A 192 20.26 -18.41 -0.69
C ALA A 192 20.46 -18.66 0.81
N ALA A 193 19.44 -19.16 1.52
CA ALA A 193 19.52 -19.48 2.95
C ALA A 193 20.48 -20.64 3.29
N GLN A 194 20.87 -21.45 2.29
CA GLN A 194 21.74 -22.62 2.45
C GLN A 194 23.23 -22.32 2.18
N ARG A 195 23.57 -21.09 1.78
CA ARG A 195 24.94 -20.64 1.50
C ARG A 195 25.61 -20.09 2.73
#